data_AF-A0A9D6PYA0-F1
#
_entry.id   AF-A0A9D6PYA0-F1
#
_cell.length_a   1.000
_cell.length_b   1.000
_cell.length_c   1.000
_cell.angle_alpha   90.00
_cell.angle_beta   90.00
_cell.angle_gamma   90.00
#
_symmetry.space_group_name_H-M   'P 1'
#
loop_
_entity.id
_entity.type
_entity.pdbx_description
1 polymer ?
#
loop_
_entity_poly.entity_id
_entity_poly.type
_entity_poly.pdbx_seq_one_letter_code
_entity_poly.pdbx_strand_id
1 'polypeptide(L)'
;MHKELFHGAELPKLEQVVSHSREARFELLHLESLRSHYPRTIDAWVSNLEKNKEQTIRATSLDTYQKFMKYLTGAAKYHRSGETNVYQFLFRVI
;
A
#
# COMPACT_ATOMS: atom_id res chain seq x y z
N MET A 1 -13.19 -1.26 -5.46
CA MET A 1 -12.55 -0.47 -4.39
C MET A 1 -11.33 0.28 -4.90
N HIS A 2 -10.39 -0.38 -5.56
CA HIS A 2 -9.21 0.26 -6.16
C HIS A 2 -9.55 1.38 -7.18
N LYS A 3 -10.56 1.17 -8.05
CA LYS A 3 -10.93 2.12 -9.11
C LYS A 3 -11.41 3.50 -8.64
N GLU A 4 -11.91 3.66 -7.41
CA GLU A 4 -12.44 4.95 -6.95
C GLU A 4 -11.37 5.88 -6.36
N LEU A 5 -10.23 5.33 -5.91
CA LEU A 5 -9.16 6.10 -5.30
C LEU A 5 -7.88 6.09 -6.16
N PHE A 6 -7.58 4.98 -6.82
CA PHE A 6 -6.37 4.81 -7.62
C PHE A 6 -6.75 4.34 -9.02
N HIS A 7 -7.00 5.31 -9.90
CA HIS A 7 -7.33 5.05 -11.30
C HIS A 7 -6.08 4.52 -12.03
N GLY A 8 -6.19 3.34 -12.64
CA GLY A 8 -5.12 2.76 -13.46
C GLY A 8 -3.95 2.15 -12.69
N ALA A 9 -3.92 2.20 -11.37
CA ALA A 9 -2.86 1.52 -10.62
C ALA A 9 -3.01 -0.01 -10.66
N GLU A 10 -1.87 -0.69 -10.65
CA GLU A 10 -1.75 -2.14 -10.64
C GLU A 10 -0.65 -2.49 -9.63
N LEU A 11 -0.86 -3.54 -8.84
CA LEU A 11 0.18 -4.08 -7.98
C LEU A 11 1.01 -5.06 -8.81
N PRO A 12 2.30 -4.78 -9.05
CA PRO A 12 3.14 -5.70 -9.81
C PRO A 12 3.35 -6.99 -9.01
N LYS A 13 3.45 -8.11 -9.72
CA LYS A 13 3.90 -9.37 -9.11
C LYS A 13 5.39 -9.27 -8.78
N LEU A 14 5.80 -9.90 -7.69
CA LEU A 14 7.20 -9.92 -7.26
C LEU A 14 8.12 -10.40 -8.39
N GLU A 15 7.72 -11.46 -9.09
CA GLU A 15 8.48 -12.07 -10.18
C GLU A 15 8.65 -11.12 -11.37
N GLN A 16 7.65 -10.27 -11.65
CA GLN A 16 7.75 -9.28 -12.73
C GLN A 16 8.80 -8.22 -12.41
N VAL A 17 8.83 -7.73 -11.17
CA VAL A 17 9.85 -6.75 -10.73
C VAL A 17 11.25 -7.36 -10.87
N VAL A 18 11.44 -8.60 -10.41
CA VAL A 18 12.74 -9.28 -10.48
C VAL A 18 13.16 -9.57 -11.93
N SER A 19 12.25 -10.06 -12.79
CA SER A 19 12.55 -10.38 -14.19
C SER A 19 12.94 -9.13 -14.97
N HIS A 20 12.11 -8.08 -14.91
CA HIS A 20 12.37 -6.85 -15.66
C HIS A 20 13.63 -6.13 -15.16
N SER A 21 13.91 -6.14 -13.84
CA SER A 21 15.17 -5.60 -13.31
C SER A 21 16.39 -6.33 -13.89
N ARG A 22 16.33 -7.67 -13.98
CA ARG A 22 17.42 -8.46 -14.55
C ARG A 22 17.65 -8.15 -16.03
N GLU A 23 16.57 -8.07 -16.82
CA GLU A 23 16.63 -7.67 -18.23
C GLU A 23 17.24 -6.27 -18.41
N ALA A 24 16.96 -5.38 -17.47
CA ALA A 24 17.49 -4.02 -17.41
C ALA A 24 18.91 -3.92 -16.81
N ARG A 25 19.66 -5.03 -16.69
CA ARG A 25 21.04 -5.05 -16.16
C ARG A 25 21.15 -4.69 -14.67
N PHE A 26 20.15 -5.07 -13.87
CA PHE A 26 20.23 -5.02 -12.41
C PHE A 26 20.27 -6.42 -11.80
N GLU A 27 21.11 -6.59 -10.79
CA GLU A 27 21.16 -7.78 -9.94
C GLU A 27 20.52 -7.49 -8.59
N LEU A 28 19.58 -8.34 -8.18
CA LEU A 28 18.95 -8.28 -6.86
C LEU A 28 19.93 -8.76 -5.79
N LEU A 29 20.27 -7.87 -4.87
CA LEU A 29 21.15 -8.16 -3.73
C LEU A 29 20.37 -8.54 -2.47
N HIS A 30 19.23 -7.87 -2.24
CA HIS A 30 18.40 -8.11 -1.07
C HIS A 30 16.93 -7.83 -1.36
N LEU A 31 16.07 -8.66 -0.79
CA LEU A 31 14.61 -8.52 -0.82
C LEU A 31 14.09 -8.60 0.61
N GLU A 32 13.46 -7.54 1.08
CA GLU A 32 12.85 -7.47 2.40
C GLU A 32 11.33 -7.34 2.28
N SER A 33 10.61 -8.18 3.04
CA SER A 33 9.14 -8.10 3.15
C SER A 33 8.75 -7.27 4.36
N LEU A 34 8.11 -6.13 4.14
CA LEU A 34 7.60 -5.24 5.19
C LEU A 34 6.12 -5.52 5.53
N ARG A 35 5.57 -6.67 5.11
CA ARG A 35 4.15 -7.04 5.27
C ARG A 35 3.59 -6.81 6.67
N SER A 36 4.33 -7.18 7.71
CA SER A 36 3.88 -7.06 9.10
C SER A 36 3.86 -5.62 9.61
N HIS A 37 4.61 -4.73 8.97
CA HIS A 37 4.73 -3.32 9.35
C HIS A 37 3.59 -2.48 8.77
N TYR A 38 3.14 -2.81 7.56
CA TYR A 38 2.15 -2.01 6.85
C TYR A 38 0.76 -1.96 7.53
N PRO A 39 0.20 -3.06 8.07
CA PRO A 39 -1.02 -3.01 8.87
C PRO A 39 -0.92 -2.04 10.05
N ARG A 40 0.21 -2.00 10.75
CA ARG A 40 0.44 -1.09 11.89
C ARG A 40 0.40 0.38 11.45
N THR A 41 0.96 0.65 10.28
CA THR A 41 0.94 2.00 9.67
C THR A 41 -0.49 2.40 9.32
N ILE A 42 -1.24 1.50 8.68
CA ILE A 42 -2.63 1.75 8.33
C ILE A 42 -3.50 1.93 9.58
N ASP A 43 -3.30 1.13 10.63
CA ASP A 43 -4.02 1.26 11.89
C ASP A 43 -3.79 2.63 12.55
N ALA A 44 -2.56 3.14 12.49
CA ALA A 44 -2.25 4.49 12.96
C ALA A 44 -2.96 5.57 12.13
N TRP A 45 -3.01 5.42 10.80
CA TRP A 45 -3.74 6.35 9.92
C TRP A 45 -5.24 6.34 10.18
N VAL A 46 -5.84 5.15 10.33
CA VAL A 46 -7.26 4.99 10.67
C VAL A 46 -7.56 5.67 12.00
N SER A 47 -6.77 5.39 13.05
CA SER A 47 -6.95 6.02 14.36
C SER A 47 -6.86 7.55 14.29
N ASN A 48 -5.93 8.08 13.49
CA ASN A 48 -5.78 9.52 13.33
C ASN A 48 -6.94 10.15 12.55
N LEU A 49 -7.47 9.48 11.53
CA LEU A 49 -8.65 9.94 10.79
C LEU A 49 -9.91 9.93 11.67
N GLU A 50 -10.08 8.90 12.49
CA GLU A 50 -11.21 8.82 13.43
C GLU A 50 -11.15 9.94 14.46
N LYS A 51 -9.98 10.19 15.07
CA LYS A 51 -9.78 11.28 16.04
C LYS A 51 -10.08 12.65 15.44
N ASN A 52 -9.83 12.84 14.14
CA ASN A 52 -10.00 14.12 13.46
C ASN A 52 -11.19 14.09 12.48
N LYS A 53 -12.19 13.21 12.70
CA LYS A 53 -13.28 12.96 11.76
C LYS A 53 -13.99 14.23 11.31
N GLU A 54 -14.43 15.06 12.25
CA GLU A 54 -15.18 16.27 11.91
C GLU A 54 -14.35 17.27 11.10
N GLN A 55 -13.10 17.49 11.51
CA GLN A 55 -12.18 18.38 10.79
C GLN A 55 -11.91 17.85 9.37
N THR A 56 -11.73 16.54 9.24
CA THR A 56 -11.49 15.88 7.94
C THR A 56 -12.70 16.01 7.02
N ILE A 57 -13.91 15.80 7.55
CA ILE A 57 -15.16 15.95 6.78
C ILE A 57 -15.34 17.41 6.34
N ARG A 58 -15.09 18.38 7.23
CA ARG A 58 -15.16 19.82 6.88
C ARG A 58 -14.15 20.21 5.80
N ALA A 59 -12.96 19.62 5.81
CA ALA A 59 -11.91 19.90 4.83
C ALA A 59 -12.12 19.21 3.48
N THR A 60 -12.93 18.14 3.45
CA THR A 60 -13.16 17.32 2.25
C THR A 60 -14.66 17.10 2.04
N SER A 61 -15.19 15.93 2.43
CA SER A 61 -16.61 15.62 2.49
C SER A 61 -16.83 14.34 3.32
N LEU A 62 -18.09 14.07 3.69
CA LEU A 62 -18.46 12.81 4.33
C LEU A 62 -18.19 11.60 3.42
N ASP A 63 -18.49 11.74 2.12
CA ASP A 63 -18.25 10.69 1.11
C ASP A 63 -16.75 10.35 0.99
N THR A 64 -15.89 11.37 0.89
CA THR A 64 -14.44 11.17 0.85
C THR A 64 -13.93 10.48 2.11
N TYR A 65 -14.36 10.93 3.29
CA TYR A 65 -14.00 10.30 4.56
C TYR A 65 -14.37 8.81 4.58
N GLN A 66 -15.61 8.47 4.20
CA GLN A 66 -16.09 7.10 4.19
C GLN A 66 -15.33 6.22 3.19
N LYS A 67 -15.03 6.73 1.99
CA LYS A 67 -14.23 6.01 0.97
C LYS A 67 -12.84 5.69 1.49
N PHE A 68 -12.15 6.66 2.10
CA PHE A 68 -10.82 6.44 2.66
C PHE A 68 -10.83 5.47 3.85
N MET A 69 -11.81 5.59 4.76
CA MET A 69 -11.96 4.64 5.88
C MET A 69 -12.18 3.21 5.38
N LYS A 70 -13.05 3.02 4.39
CA LYS A 70 -13.30 1.71 3.77
C LYS A 70 -12.04 1.16 3.08
N TYR A 71 -11.34 2.02 2.35
CA TYR A 71 -10.11 1.63 1.67
C TYR A 71 -9.02 1.21 2.66
N LEU A 72 -8.71 2.04 3.65
CA LEU A 72 -7.64 1.79 4.62
C LEU A 72 -7.91 0.51 5.42
N THR A 73 -9.11 0.37 5.99
CA THR A 73 -9.46 -0.83 6.76
C THR A 73 -9.42 -2.11 5.91
N GLY A 74 -9.85 -2.03 4.64
CA GLY A 74 -9.70 -3.12 3.68
C GLY A 74 -8.25 -3.44 3.33
N ALA A 75 -7.42 -2.41 3.09
CA ALA A 75 -6.00 -2.57 2.81
C ALA A 75 -5.26 -3.24 3.98
N ALA A 76 -5.58 -2.87 5.23
CA ALA A 76 -5.00 -3.52 6.40
C ALA A 76 -5.37 -5.01 6.47
N LYS A 77 -6.61 -5.38 6.12
CA LYS A 77 -7.05 -6.78 6.04
C LYS A 77 -6.19 -7.56 5.03
N TYR A 78 -6.07 -7.09 3.80
CA TYR A 78 -5.29 -7.78 2.75
C TYR A 78 -3.80 -7.94 3.10
N HIS A 79 -3.20 -7.01 3.83
CA HIS A 79 -1.81 -7.18 4.30
C HIS A 79 -1.71 -8.24 5.40
N ARG A 80 -2.68 -8.29 6.32
CA ARG A 80 -2.72 -9.28 7.41
C ARG A 80 -2.90 -10.70 6.88
N SER A 81 -3.84 -10.92 5.94
CA SER A 81 -4.09 -12.24 5.36
C SER A 81 -3.09 -12.67 4.29
N GLY A 82 -2.25 -11.75 3.80
CA GLY A 82 -1.11 -12.09 2.95
C GLY A 82 -1.36 -11.95 1.46
N GLU A 83 -2.54 -11.49 1.04
CA GLU A 83 -2.87 -11.23 -0.36
C GLU A 83 -2.09 -10.05 -0.95
N THR A 84 -1.62 -9.14 -0.09
CA THR A 84 -0.80 -7.98 -0.50
C THR A 84 0.43 -7.84 0.40
N ASN A 85 1.49 -7.27 -0.16
CA ASN A 85 2.75 -7.06 0.54
C ASN A 85 3.41 -5.76 0.07
N VAL A 86 4.32 -5.25 0.90
CA VAL A 86 5.28 -4.21 0.55
C VAL A 86 6.66 -4.83 0.58
N TYR A 87 7.33 -4.82 -0.56
CA TYR A 87 8.69 -5.31 -0.68
C TYR A 87 9.67 -4.15 -0.87
N GLN A 88 10.80 -4.21 -0.18
CA GLN A 88 11.94 -3.37 -0.43
C GLN A 88 13.00 -4.17 -1.20
N PHE A 89 13.45 -3.63 -2.33
CA PHE A 89 14.44 -4.25 -3.20
C PHE A 89 15.74 -3.45 -3.15
N LEU A 90 16.85 -4.14 -2.92
CA LEU A 90 18.18 -3.59 -3.09
C LEU A 90 18.80 -4.18 -4.35
N PHE A 91 19.14 -3.33 -5.32
CA PHE A 91 19.76 -3.74 -6.57
C PHE A 91 21.16 -3.15 -6.72
N ARG A 92 22.01 -3.81 -7.50
CA ARG A 92 23.20 -3.20 -8.12
C ARG A 92 23.14 -3.32 -9.64
N VAL A 93 23.86 -2.44 -10.34
CA VAL A 93 24.02 -2.51 -11.80
C VAL A 93 25.07 -3.57 -12.14
N ILE A 94 24.86 -4.31 -13.24
CA ILE A 94 25.77 -5.33 -13.79
C ILE A 94 26.08 -5.12 -15.27
#